data_AF-A0A4P6ESJ0-F1
#
_entry.id   AF-A0A4P6ESJ0-F1
#
_cell.length_a   1.000
_cell.length_b   1.000
_cell.length_c   1.000
_cell.angle_alpha   90.00
_cell.angle_beta   90.00
_cell.angle_gamma   90.00
#
_symmetry.space_group_name_H-M   'P 1'
#
loop_
_entity.id
_entity.type
_entity.pdbx_description
1 polymer ?
#
loop_
_entity_poly.entity_id
_entity_poly.type
_entity_poly.pdbx_seq_one_letter_code
_entity_poly.pdbx_strand_id
1 'polypeptide(L)' 'MILTFQCDCGNRTAFFATGDKDVQGREFIEPEDDERVTYAIGETGVMLQCGFCKQKYRLEKAASLGD' A
#
# COMPACT_ATOMS: atom_id res chain seq x y z
N MET A 1 -9.20 0.06 -10.51
CA MET A 1 -7.90 -0.35 -9.93
C MET A 1 -6.91 0.80 -10.11
N ILE A 2 -6.28 1.23 -9.02
CA ILE A 2 -5.34 2.38 -9.01
C ILE A 2 -3.91 1.94 -8.72
N LEU A 3 -3.74 0.83 -7.97
CA LEU A 3 -2.44 0.25 -7.65
C LEU A 3 -2.53 -1.29 -7.63
N THR A 4 -1.42 -1.99 -7.87
CA THR A 4 -1.31 -3.45 -7.73
C THR A 4 -0.13 -3.80 -6.85
N PHE A 5 -0.35 -4.73 -5.91
CA PHE A 5 0.70 -5.41 -5.18
C PHE A 5 0.92 -6.80 -5.78
N GLN A 6 2.17 -7.12 -6.10
CA GLN A 6 2.60 -8.43 -6.56
C GLN A 6 3.80 -8.88 -5.72
N CYS A 7 3.65 -10.02 -5.04
CA CYS A 7 4.70 -10.62 -4.22
C CYS A 7 5.48 -11.66 -5.03
N ASP A 8 6.75 -11.87 -4.68
CA ASP A 8 7.62 -12.87 -5.31
C ASP A 8 7.08 -14.31 -5.21
N CYS A 9 6.24 -14.62 -4.22
CA CYS A 9 5.60 -15.93 -4.07
C CYS A 9 4.39 -16.14 -5.00
N GLY A 10 4.09 -15.19 -5.88
CA GLY A 10 2.97 -15.24 -6.83
C GLY A 10 1.65 -14.66 -6.32
N ASN A 11 1.58 -14.23 -5.04
CA ASN A 11 0.40 -13.53 -4.53
C ASN A 11 0.21 -12.18 -5.23
N ARG A 12 -1.02 -11.85 -5.61
CA ARG A 12 -1.38 -10.61 -6.28
C ARG A 12 -2.69 -10.07 -5.72
N THR A 13 -2.73 -8.77 -5.45
CA THR A 13 -3.95 -8.07 -5.08
C THR A 13 -3.93 -6.65 -5.65
N ALA A 14 -5.11 -6.12 -5.93
CA ALA A 14 -5.31 -4.78 -6.44
C ALA A 14 -5.81 -3.87 -5.33
N PHE A 15 -5.51 -2.58 -5.47
CA PHE A 15 -6.07 -1.54 -4.63
C PHE A 15 -7.04 -0.70 -5.45
N PHE A 16 -8.15 -0.33 -4.83
CA PHE A 16 -9.19 0.54 -5.39
C PHE A 16 -9.35 1.79 -4.54
N ALA A 17 -9.78 2.88 -5.17
CA ALA A 17 -10.21 4.08 -4.45
C ALA A 17 -11.52 3.80 -3.75
N THR A 18 -11.65 4.22 -2.49
CA THR A 18 -12.92 4.13 -1.75
C THR A 18 -13.90 5.24 -2.14
N GLY A 19 -13.42 6.32 -2.78
CA GLY A 19 -14.17 7.55 -3.01
C GLY A 19 -14.09 8.55 -1.87
N ASP A 20 -13.59 8.14 -0.70
CA ASP A 20 -13.38 9.02 0.45
C ASP A 20 -12.07 9.78 0.30
N LYS A 21 -12.09 11.06 0.69
CA LYS A 21 -10.92 11.95 0.65
C LYS A 21 -10.65 12.55 2.00
N ASP A 22 -9.37 12.75 2.30
CA ASP A 22 -8.97 13.49 3.48
C ASP A 22 -9.03 15.02 3.29
N VAL A 23 -8.67 15.76 4.34
CA VAL A 23 -8.68 17.23 4.35
C VAL A 23 -7.72 17.87 3.32
N GLN A 24 -6.77 17.09 2.78
CA GLN A 24 -5.83 17.52 1.75
C GLN A 24 -6.23 17.02 0.35
N GLY A 25 -7.40 16.37 0.22
CA GLY A 25 -7.91 15.84 -1.03
C GLY A 25 -7.28 14.51 -1.48
N ARG A 26 -6.51 13.84 -0.60
CA ARG A 26 -5.93 12.53 -0.89
C ARG A 26 -7.02 11.47 -0.74
N GLU A 27 -7.16 10.62 -1.74
CA GLU A 27 -8.16 9.56 -1.76
C GLU A 27 -7.67 8.33 -1.02
N PHE A 28 -8.52 7.76 -0.16
CA PHE A 28 -8.23 6.52 0.52
C PHE A 28 -8.26 5.35 -0.47
N ILE A 29 -7.32 4.43 -0.31
CA ILE A 29 -7.25 3.20 -1.10
C ILE A 29 -7.33 1.98 -0.19
N GLU A 30 -8.00 0.95 -0.66
CA GLU A 30 -8.16 -0.33 0.05
C GLU A 30 -7.80 -1.50 -0.86
N PRO A 31 -7.22 -2.59 -0.30
CA PRO A 31 -6.99 -3.81 -1.06
C PRO A 31 -8.31 -4.54 -1.33
N GLU A 32 -8.42 -5.21 -2.49
CA GLU A 32 -9.58 -6.06 -2.84
C GLU A 32 -9.82 -7.21 -1.85
N ASP A 33 -8.76 -7.63 -1.17
CA ASP A 33 -8.76 -8.78 -0.25
C ASP A 33 -7.66 -8.52 0.80
N ASP A 34 -8.08 -8.24 2.04
CA ASP A 34 -7.24 -7.91 3.18
C ASP A 34 -6.45 -9.12 3.70
N GLU A 35 -6.87 -10.35 3.35
CA GLU A 35 -6.10 -11.56 3.63
C GLU A 35 -4.84 -11.64 2.75
N ARG A 36 -4.81 -10.95 1.61
CA ARG A 36 -3.67 -11.00 0.67
C ARG A 36 -2.55 -10.06 1.03
N VAL A 37 -2.84 -8.90 1.60
CA VAL A 37 -1.84 -7.91 1.97
C VAL A 37 -2.28 -7.16 3.22
N THR A 38 -1.38 -7.10 4.20
CA THR A 38 -1.53 -6.19 5.32
C THR A 38 -0.56 -5.02 5.15
N TYR A 39 -0.93 -3.85 5.66
CA TYR A 39 -0.09 -2.67 5.57
C TYR A 39 -0.04 -1.92 6.90
N ALA A 40 1.10 -1.26 7.14
CA ALA A 40 1.30 -0.35 8.26
C ALA A 40 1.93 0.94 7.74
N ILE A 41 1.35 2.07 8.15
CA ILE A 41 1.82 3.41 7.79
C ILE A 41 2.56 3.98 9.00
N GLY A 42 3.75 4.54 8.76
CA GLY A 42 4.53 5.24 9.77
C GLY A 42 5.13 6.53 9.22
N GLU A 43 5.87 7.26 10.06
CA GLU A 43 6.46 8.55 9.71
C GLU A 43 7.43 8.49 8.52
N THR A 44 8.11 7.34 8.35
CA THR A 44 9.16 7.12 7.35
C THR A 44 8.66 6.46 6.06
N GLY A 45 7.39 6.05 6.00
CA GLY A 45 6.84 5.39 4.82
C GLY A 45 5.79 4.32 5.14
N VAL A 46 5.63 3.38 4.21
CA VAL A 46 4.64 2.29 4.28
C VAL A 46 5.35 0.94 4.27
N MET A 47 4.92 0.03 5.14
CA MET A 47 5.32 -1.36 5.12
C MET A 47 4.15 -2.20 4.62
N LEU A 48 4.36 -2.95 3.53
CA LEU A 48 3.42 -3.93 3.00
C LEU A 48 3.91 -5.32 3.37
N GLN A 49 3.04 -6.19 3.86
CA GLN A 49 3.35 -7.57 4.18
C GLN A 49 2.41 -8.51 3.42
N CYS A 50 3.00 -9.48 2.71
CA CYS A 50 2.23 -10.52 2.03
C CYS A 50 1.50 -11.39 3.06
N GLY A 51 0.20 -11.58 2.88
CA GLY A 51 -0.62 -12.42 3.75
C GLY A 51 -0.23 -13.90 3.75
N PHE A 52 0.34 -14.40 2.65
CA PHE A 52 0.72 -15.81 2.49
C PHE A 52 2.14 -16.09 2.97
N CYS A 53 3.17 -15.56 2.29
CA CYS A 53 4.57 -15.88 2.59
C CYS A 53 5.19 -14.98 3.68
N LYS A 54 4.45 -13.98 4.17
CA LYS A 54 4.86 -13.02 5.20
C LYS A 54 6.08 -12.15 4.84
N GLN A 55 6.53 -12.15 3.59
CA GLN A 55 7.56 -11.24 3.09
C GLN A 55 7.09 -9.78 3.21
N LYS A 56 8.01 -8.90 3.59
CA LYS A 56 7.76 -7.49 3.87
C LYS A 56 8.47 -6.61 2.83
N TYR A 57 7.78 -5.58 2.39
CA TYR A 57 8.25 -4.59 1.42
C TYR A 57 8.08 -3.21 2.05
N ARG A 58 9.15 -2.42 2.05
CA ARG A 58 9.12 -1.04 2.57
C ARG A 58 9.13 -0.07 1.40
N LEU A 59 8.12 0.79 1.37
CA LEU A 59 8.06 1.97 0.52
C LEU A 59 8.48 3.15 1.39
N GLU A 60 9.65 3.71 1.11
CA GLU A 60 10.12 4.89 1.84
C GLU A 60 9.37 6.12 1.35
N LYS A 61 9.05 7.01 2.30
CA LYS A 61 8.59 8.35 1.94
C LYS A 61 9.76 9.01 1.21
N ALA A 62 9.57 9.36 -0.05
CA ALA A 62 10.57 10.14 -0.77
C ALA A 62 10.87 11.38 0.08
N ALA A 63 12.15 11.55 0.46
CA ALA A 63 12.58 12.85 0.94
C ALA A 63 12.23 13.82 -0.18
N SER A 64 11.42 14.83 0.09
CA SER A 64 11.26 15.95 -0.82
C SER A 64 12.68 16.46 -1.08
N LEU A 65 13.21 16.18 -2.27
CA LEU A 65 14.36 16.90 -2.80
C LEU A 65 13.85 18.33 -2.86
N GLY A 66 14.26 19.14 -1.88
CA GLY A 66 13.93 20.56 -1.87
C GLY A 66 14.49 21.19 -3.13
N ASP A 67 13.63 21.90 -3.86
CA ASP A 67 14.04 22.89 -4.85
C ASP A 67 14.67 24.11 -4.13
#